data_AF-A0A146KZC8-F1
#
_entry.id   AF-A0A146KZC8-F1
#
_cell.length_a   1.000
_cell.length_b   1.000
_cell.length_c   1.000
_cell.angle_alpha   90.00
_cell.angle_beta   90.00
_cell.angle_gamma   90.00
#
_symmetry.space_group_name_H-M   'P 1'
#
loop_
_entity.id
_entity.type
_entity.pdbx_description
1 polymer ?
#
loop_
_entity_poly.entity_id
_entity_poly.type
_entity_poly.pdbx_seq_one_letter_code
_entity_poly.pdbx_strand_id
1 'polypeptide(L)'
;KKRIREADFCFSCEHYVLNFARHISRNHPLEIEVGEILSQPKKSKERKRLFTALRKKGNYLVCTMNERAKPMNKGHGLKESVDFLPCSTCLGIYTRKQLWRHKRICSKGDSKGQCQGAAQSLIIPFNPLLDQKLKEKVFPKMRADNVSFVAKSDKLICAFGARYLKTHKDKHFINVTSRKMRELSRFLIRMREIKPEITNLFSCLHPMYFDAVVQAVKKEAVFDVDTETFKAPTYAMNMATSLKHCCDIALLMLAKHQG
;
A
#
# COMPACT_ATOMS: atom_id res chain seq x y z
N LYS A 1 33.20 6.30 13.67
CA LYS A 1 31.83 5.96 14.14
C LYS A 1 31.56 4.47 13.89
N LYS A 2 31.35 3.64 14.92
CA LYS A 2 30.97 2.22 14.78
C LYS A 2 29.62 2.12 14.06
N ARG A 3 29.56 1.38 12.95
CA ARG A 3 28.32 1.13 12.21
C ARG A 3 27.50 0.11 13.01
N ILE A 4 26.48 0.58 13.74
CA ILE A 4 25.53 -0.31 14.43
C ILE A 4 24.88 -1.20 13.37
N ARG A 5 24.96 -2.52 13.56
CA ARG A 5 24.31 -3.50 12.68
C ARG A 5 22.88 -3.70 13.17
N GLU A 6 21.92 -3.32 12.33
CA GLU A 6 20.51 -3.61 12.59
C GLU A 6 20.19 -5.07 12.27
N ALA A 7 19.30 -5.66 13.06
CA ALA A 7 18.82 -7.02 12.84
C ALA A 7 18.06 -7.13 11.51
N ASP A 8 18.16 -8.29 10.87
CA ASP A 8 17.31 -8.69 9.75
C ASP A 8 16.22 -9.62 10.28
N PHE A 9 15.04 -9.60 9.68
CA PHE A 9 13.96 -10.52 10.05
C PHE A 9 14.12 -11.86 9.33
N CYS A 10 14.09 -12.96 10.07
CA CYS A 10 14.10 -14.31 9.49
C CYS A 10 12.69 -14.70 9.06
N PHE A 11 12.51 -15.06 7.78
CA PHE A 11 11.21 -15.50 7.27
C PHE A 11 10.77 -16.86 7.85
N SER A 12 11.71 -17.77 8.14
CA SER A 12 11.39 -19.14 8.56
C SER A 12 11.00 -19.27 10.02
N CYS A 13 11.64 -18.51 10.93
CA CYS A 13 11.28 -18.52 12.36
C CYS A 13 10.64 -17.24 12.85
N GLU A 14 10.46 -16.22 12.00
CA GLU A 14 9.83 -14.94 12.39
C GLU A 14 10.55 -14.18 13.52
N HIS A 15 11.87 -14.35 13.64
CA HIS A 15 12.69 -13.64 14.64
C HIS A 15 13.69 -12.66 14.01
N TYR A 16 13.98 -11.58 14.74
CA TYR A 16 15.05 -10.63 14.41
C TYR A 16 16.43 -11.22 14.71
N VAL A 17 17.33 -11.20 13.71
CA VAL A 17 18.66 -11.82 13.79
C VAL A 17 19.77 -10.89 13.32
N LEU A 18 20.86 -10.78 14.10
CA LEU A 18 22.01 -9.93 13.76
C LEU A 18 22.94 -10.54 12.70
N ASN A 19 23.01 -11.87 12.63
CA ASN A 19 23.87 -12.60 11.69
C ASN A 19 23.05 -13.57 10.83
N PHE A 20 22.31 -13.00 9.88
CA PHE A 20 21.34 -13.70 9.05
C PHE A 20 21.89 -14.97 8.38
N ALA A 21 23.05 -14.89 7.71
CA ALA A 21 23.60 -16.02 6.98
C ALA A 21 23.98 -17.19 7.90
N ARG A 22 24.56 -16.88 9.07
CA ARG A 22 24.89 -17.89 10.09
C ARG A 22 23.63 -18.49 10.69
N HIS A 23 22.64 -17.67 11.01
CA HIS A 23 21.37 -18.11 11.58
C HIS A 23 20.65 -19.08 10.64
N ILE A 24 20.45 -18.68 9.38
CA ILE A 24 19.78 -19.51 8.36
C ILE A 24 20.50 -20.85 8.16
N SER A 25 21.83 -20.84 8.05
CA SER A 25 22.60 -22.07 7.80
C SER A 25 22.56 -23.07 8.95
N ARG A 26 22.27 -22.63 10.18
CA ARG A 26 22.29 -23.48 11.39
C ARG A 26 20.90 -23.93 11.80
N ASN A 27 19.94 -23.03 11.75
CA ASN A 27 18.60 -23.27 12.31
C ASN A 27 17.59 -23.72 11.25
N HIS A 28 17.87 -23.46 9.97
CA HIS A 28 16.95 -23.72 8.86
C HIS A 28 17.55 -24.57 7.73
N PRO A 29 18.37 -25.61 8.00
CA PRO A 29 19.05 -26.36 6.93
C PRO A 29 18.10 -27.20 6.07
N LEU A 30 16.92 -27.56 6.61
CA LEU A 30 15.93 -28.39 5.94
C LEU A 30 15.01 -27.60 5.00
N GLU A 31 15.02 -26.28 5.09
CA GLU A 31 14.24 -25.42 4.20
C GLU A 31 14.78 -25.52 2.77
N ILE A 32 13.92 -25.73 1.78
CA ILE A 32 14.31 -25.94 0.37
C ILE A 32 15.18 -24.78 -0.15
N GLU A 33 14.74 -23.54 0.11
CA GLU A 33 15.47 -22.31 -0.28
C GLU A 33 16.87 -22.25 0.38
N VAL A 34 17.03 -22.85 1.56
CA VAL A 34 18.30 -22.88 2.29
C VAL A 34 19.19 -24.01 1.80
N GLY A 35 18.62 -25.18 1.49
CA GLY A 35 19.33 -26.28 0.84
C GLY A 35 20.00 -25.83 -0.46
N GLU A 36 19.28 -25.07 -1.30
CA GLU A 36 19.83 -24.46 -2.52
C GLU A 36 20.99 -23.49 -2.21
N ILE A 37 20.87 -22.66 -1.16
CA ILE A 37 21.95 -21.77 -0.73
C ILE A 37 23.19 -22.55 -0.28
N LEU A 38 22.99 -23.67 0.42
CA LEU A 38 24.07 -24.47 1.01
C LEU A 38 24.80 -25.32 -0.04
N SER A 39 24.12 -25.74 -1.12
CA SER A 39 24.74 -26.43 -2.25
C SER A 39 25.70 -25.55 -3.05
N GLN A 40 25.51 -24.23 -3.02
CA GLN A 40 26.41 -23.29 -3.68
C GLN A 40 27.78 -23.19 -2.97
N PRO A 41 28.91 -23.06 -3.73
CA PRO A 41 30.23 -22.93 -3.14
C PRO A 41 30.33 -21.75 -2.16
N LYS A 42 31.10 -21.92 -1.07
CA LYS A 42 31.37 -20.84 -0.12
C LYS A 42 31.96 -19.64 -0.87
N LYS A 43 31.51 -18.44 -0.51
CA LYS A 43 31.92 -17.15 -1.12
C LYS A 43 31.49 -16.93 -2.59
N SER A 44 30.78 -17.86 -3.24
CA SER A 44 30.30 -17.65 -4.62
C SER A 44 29.37 -16.44 -4.73
N LYS A 45 29.36 -15.79 -5.90
CA LYS A 45 28.45 -14.66 -6.18
C LYS A 45 26.99 -15.10 -6.06
N GLU A 46 26.69 -16.31 -6.54
CA GLU A 46 25.35 -16.87 -6.50
C GLU A 46 24.86 -17.12 -5.07
N ARG A 47 25.70 -17.71 -4.21
CA ARG A 47 25.37 -17.90 -2.79
C ARG A 47 25.05 -16.58 -2.10
N LYS A 48 25.80 -15.51 -2.38
CA LYS A 48 25.53 -14.17 -1.85
C LYS A 48 24.20 -13.60 -2.37
N ARG A 49 23.85 -13.86 -3.63
CA ARG A 49 22.59 -13.46 -4.25
C ARG A 49 21.40 -14.12 -3.56
N LEU A 50 21.44 -15.44 -3.39
CA LEU A 50 20.38 -16.22 -2.75
C LEU A 50 20.15 -15.81 -1.28
N PHE A 51 21.22 -15.68 -0.48
CA PHE A 51 21.09 -15.13 0.88
C PHE A 51 20.48 -13.73 0.91
N THR A 52 20.81 -12.89 -0.09
CA THR A 52 20.24 -11.55 -0.18
C THR A 52 18.77 -11.57 -0.56
N ALA A 53 18.34 -12.49 -1.42
CA ALA A 53 16.93 -12.69 -1.75
C ALA A 53 16.13 -13.13 -0.52
N LEU A 54 16.64 -14.12 0.22
CA LEU A 54 15.99 -14.61 1.45
C LEU A 54 15.90 -13.53 2.53
N ARG A 55 16.95 -12.71 2.70
CA ARG A 55 16.93 -11.55 3.60
C ARG A 55 15.85 -10.54 3.20
N LYS A 56 15.74 -10.23 1.91
CA LYS A 56 14.72 -9.29 1.41
C LYS A 56 13.31 -9.81 1.64
N LYS A 57 13.09 -11.13 1.46
CA LYS A 57 11.82 -11.81 1.73
C LYS A 57 11.38 -11.63 3.20
N GLY A 58 12.28 -11.90 4.15
CA GLY A 58 12.00 -11.72 5.58
C GLY A 58 11.73 -10.26 5.94
N ASN A 59 12.59 -9.32 5.51
CA ASN A 59 12.38 -7.90 5.81
C ASN A 59 11.11 -7.34 5.13
N TYR A 60 10.73 -7.86 3.97
CA TYR A 60 9.48 -7.50 3.29
C TYR A 60 8.24 -7.88 4.11
N LEU A 61 8.26 -9.04 4.79
CA LEU A 61 7.17 -9.46 5.67
C LEU A 61 6.90 -8.41 6.77
N VAL A 62 7.96 -7.94 7.44
CA VAL A 62 7.89 -6.83 8.41
C VAL A 62 7.28 -5.57 7.78
N CYS A 63 7.65 -5.27 6.52
CA CYS A 63 7.11 -4.11 5.79
C CYS A 63 5.60 -4.23 5.54
N THR A 64 5.09 -5.44 5.32
CA THR A 64 3.65 -5.70 5.15
C THR A 64 2.88 -5.66 6.47
N MET A 65 3.54 -5.92 7.59
CA MET A 65 2.98 -5.81 8.94
C MET A 65 2.90 -4.37 9.46
N ASN A 66 3.22 -3.37 8.61
CA ASN A 66 3.37 -1.96 9.00
C ASN A 66 4.42 -1.73 10.10
N GLU A 67 5.33 -2.68 10.31
CA GLU A 67 6.47 -2.51 11.19
C GLU A 67 7.63 -1.82 10.46
N ARG A 68 8.58 -1.28 11.25
CA ARG A 68 9.72 -0.53 10.72
C ARG A 68 10.70 -1.47 10.01
N ALA A 69 10.40 -1.74 8.75
CA ALA A 69 11.20 -2.64 7.95
C ALA A 69 12.54 -2.02 7.55
N LYS A 70 13.60 -2.82 7.62
CA LYS A 70 14.98 -2.37 7.38
C LYS A 70 15.23 -2.09 5.89
N PRO A 71 15.57 -0.85 5.51
CA PRO A 71 15.87 -0.52 4.12
C PRO A 71 17.22 -1.07 3.67
N MET A 72 17.34 -1.38 2.38
CA MET A 72 18.57 -1.90 1.77
C MET A 72 19.74 -0.92 1.82
N ASN A 73 19.47 0.38 1.90
CA ASN A 73 20.49 1.40 2.08
C ASN A 73 19.91 2.58 2.88
N LYS A 74 20.33 2.72 4.15
CA LYS A 74 20.10 3.94 4.90
C LYS A 74 21.03 5.02 4.33
N GLY A 75 20.46 5.94 3.54
CA GLY A 75 21.14 7.21 3.31
C GLY A 75 21.48 7.85 4.66
N HIS A 76 22.62 8.51 4.75
CA HIS A 76 22.99 9.25 5.96
C HIS A 76 21.89 10.29 6.27
N GLY A 77 21.39 10.32 7.50
CA GLY A 77 20.44 11.34 7.97
C GLY A 77 18.96 11.14 7.59
N LEU A 78 18.53 9.93 7.22
CA LEU A 78 17.10 9.69 6.96
C LEU A 78 16.28 9.80 8.25
N LYS A 79 15.43 10.83 8.32
CA LYS A 79 14.38 11.00 9.35
C LYS A 79 13.45 9.79 9.37
N GLU A 80 12.82 9.54 10.51
CA GLU A 80 12.02 8.34 10.78
C GLU A 80 10.76 8.22 9.91
N SER A 81 10.33 9.31 9.26
CA SER A 81 9.09 9.41 8.50
C SER A 81 9.23 9.17 6.98
N VAL A 82 10.35 8.60 6.49
CA VAL A 82 10.56 8.46 5.05
C VAL A 82 9.81 7.23 4.52
N ASP A 83 8.80 7.45 3.67
CA ASP A 83 8.04 6.42 2.93
C ASP A 83 8.97 5.40 2.26
N PHE A 84 9.15 4.26 2.91
CA PHE A 84 9.84 3.10 2.35
C PHE A 84 8.86 2.28 1.52
N LEU A 85 9.33 1.81 0.36
CA LEU A 85 8.54 1.02 -0.56
C LEU A 85 9.36 -0.22 -1.02
N PRO A 86 8.72 -1.40 -1.09
CA PRO A 86 9.38 -2.60 -1.59
C PRO A 86 9.47 -2.62 -3.12
N CYS A 87 10.54 -3.17 -3.66
CA CYS A 87 10.69 -3.40 -5.09
C CYS A 87 9.86 -4.61 -5.53
N SER A 88 9.02 -4.45 -6.57
CA SER A 88 8.20 -5.55 -7.09
C SER A 88 8.95 -6.72 -7.71
N THR A 89 10.25 -6.57 -8.00
CA THR A 89 11.06 -7.64 -8.59
C THR A 89 11.92 -8.36 -7.56
N CYS A 90 12.48 -7.65 -6.58
CA CYS A 90 13.40 -8.26 -5.61
C CYS A 90 12.94 -8.20 -4.16
N LEU A 91 11.79 -7.58 -3.88
CA LEU A 91 11.23 -7.34 -2.53
C LEU A 91 12.12 -6.52 -1.59
N GLY A 92 13.23 -5.98 -2.09
CA GLY A 92 14.10 -5.10 -1.31
C GLY A 92 13.37 -3.80 -0.98
N ILE A 93 13.58 -3.29 0.23
CA ILE A 93 12.95 -2.07 0.72
C ILE A 93 13.85 -0.87 0.42
N TYR A 94 13.27 0.17 -0.16
CA TYR A 94 13.99 1.36 -0.61
C TYR A 94 13.18 2.62 -0.31
N THR A 95 13.85 3.76 -0.10
CA THR A 95 13.15 5.06 -0.16
C THR A 95 12.59 5.28 -1.57
N ARG A 96 11.54 6.09 -1.71
CA ARG A 96 10.99 6.48 -3.04
C ARG A 96 12.05 6.85 -4.09
N LYS A 97 13.01 7.69 -3.69
CA LYS A 97 14.10 8.19 -4.57
C LYS A 97 15.07 7.07 -4.95
N GLN A 98 15.34 6.14 -4.03
CA GLN A 98 16.21 5.00 -4.30
C GLN A 98 15.50 3.94 -5.16
N LEU A 99 14.22 3.69 -4.90
CA LEU A 99 13.43 2.68 -5.62
C LEU A 99 13.40 2.97 -7.13
N TRP A 100 13.19 4.24 -7.50
CA TRP A 100 13.18 4.65 -8.91
C TRP A 100 14.53 4.36 -9.59
N ARG A 101 15.66 4.69 -8.95
CA ARG A 101 17.01 4.37 -9.46
C ARG A 101 17.27 2.86 -9.50
N HIS A 102 16.89 2.15 -8.45
CA HIS A 102 17.09 0.71 -8.31
C HIS A 102 16.33 -0.08 -9.39
N LYS A 103 15.08 0.28 -9.69
CA LYS A 103 14.22 -0.44 -10.64
C LYS A 103 14.84 -0.52 -12.04
N ARG A 104 15.52 0.55 -12.49
CA ARG A 104 16.24 0.59 -13.79
C ARG A 104 17.29 -0.52 -13.94
N ILE A 105 17.92 -0.90 -12.83
CA ILE A 105 18.96 -1.94 -12.78
C ILE A 105 18.32 -3.30 -12.46
N CYS A 106 17.34 -3.33 -11.56
CA CYS A 106 16.73 -4.56 -11.05
C CYS A 106 15.90 -5.31 -12.10
N SER A 107 15.27 -4.60 -13.03
CA SER A 107 14.29 -5.20 -13.97
C SER A 107 14.78 -5.29 -15.42
N LYS A 108 16.10 -5.26 -15.67
CA LYS A 108 16.71 -5.43 -17.00
C LYS A 108 15.98 -4.69 -18.14
N GLY A 109 15.58 -3.43 -17.93
CA GLY A 109 14.99 -2.58 -18.97
C GLY A 109 13.47 -2.41 -18.97
N ASP A 110 12.71 -3.19 -18.19
CA ASP A 110 11.24 -3.02 -18.10
C ASP A 110 10.83 -1.92 -17.10
N SER A 111 11.32 -0.71 -17.35
CA SER A 111 11.07 0.48 -16.53
C SER A 111 9.89 1.32 -17.02
N LYS A 112 9.06 0.81 -17.93
CA LYS A 112 7.91 1.53 -18.48
C LYS A 112 6.73 1.46 -17.50
N GLY A 113 6.76 2.28 -16.45
CA GLY A 113 5.63 2.44 -15.54
C GLY A 113 5.97 3.18 -14.24
N GLN A 114 4.94 3.68 -13.56
CA GLN A 114 5.07 4.24 -12.21
C GLN A 114 5.41 3.13 -11.20
N CYS A 115 6.71 2.83 -11.07
CA CYS A 115 7.23 1.77 -10.18
C CYS A 115 6.79 1.91 -8.71
N GLN A 116 6.53 3.15 -8.27
CA GLN A 116 6.11 3.43 -6.89
C GLN A 116 4.67 3.00 -6.64
N GLY A 117 3.76 3.18 -7.61
CA GLY A 117 2.36 2.77 -7.50
C GLY A 117 2.22 1.27 -7.29
N ALA A 118 2.94 0.50 -8.12
CA ALA A 118 3.03 -0.96 -8.00
C ALA A 118 3.71 -1.41 -6.69
N ALA A 119 4.77 -0.72 -6.28
CA ALA A 119 5.47 -1.01 -5.02
C ALA A 119 4.59 -0.81 -3.78
N GLN A 120 3.81 0.28 -3.74
CA GLN A 120 2.84 0.48 -2.67
C GLN A 120 1.77 -0.61 -2.65
N SER A 121 1.42 -1.16 -3.81
CA SER A 121 0.41 -2.23 -3.86
C SER A 121 0.85 -3.54 -3.20
N LEU A 122 2.15 -3.72 -2.94
CA LEU A 122 2.69 -4.91 -2.28
C LEU A 122 2.50 -4.87 -0.75
N ILE A 123 2.39 -3.67 -0.18
CA ILE A 123 2.24 -3.48 1.28
C ILE A 123 0.78 -3.29 1.71
N ILE A 124 -0.17 -3.44 0.79
CA ILE A 124 -1.59 -3.36 1.12
C ILE A 124 -2.01 -4.65 1.80
N PRO A 125 -2.83 -4.60 2.86
CA PRO A 125 -3.45 -5.78 3.43
C PRO A 125 -4.14 -6.66 2.37
N PHE A 126 -4.01 -7.98 2.53
CA PHE A 126 -4.61 -8.93 1.61
C PHE A 126 -6.14 -8.74 1.55
N ASN A 127 -6.67 -8.64 0.33
CA ASN A 127 -8.10 -8.56 0.07
C ASN A 127 -8.49 -9.61 -0.99
N PRO A 128 -9.11 -10.73 -0.61
CA PRO A 128 -9.46 -11.81 -1.54
C PRO A 128 -10.52 -11.38 -2.56
N LEU A 129 -11.31 -10.35 -2.25
CA LEU A 129 -12.38 -9.83 -3.12
C LEU A 129 -11.89 -8.68 -4.02
N LEU A 130 -10.58 -8.42 -4.07
CA LEU A 130 -10.02 -7.36 -4.89
C LEU A 130 -10.16 -7.68 -6.38
N ASP A 131 -10.80 -6.76 -7.11
CA ASP A 131 -10.93 -6.87 -8.56
C ASP A 131 -9.57 -6.80 -9.27
N GLN A 132 -9.26 -7.81 -10.08
CA GLN A 132 -7.97 -7.94 -10.76
C GLN A 132 -7.72 -6.78 -11.75
N LYS A 133 -8.77 -6.30 -12.45
CA LYS A 133 -8.65 -5.18 -13.40
C LYS A 133 -8.28 -3.90 -12.65
N LEU A 134 -8.81 -3.70 -11.44
CA LEU A 134 -8.45 -2.58 -10.57
C LEU A 134 -6.97 -2.65 -10.17
N LYS A 135 -6.51 -3.82 -9.71
CA LYS A 135 -5.13 -4.09 -9.29
C LYS A 135 -4.12 -3.86 -10.41
N GLU A 136 -4.44 -4.29 -11.63
CA GLU A 136 -3.52 -4.22 -12.78
C GLU A 136 -3.55 -2.87 -13.51
N LYS A 137 -4.72 -2.23 -13.62
CA LYS A 137 -4.88 -1.06 -14.50
C LYS A 137 -4.97 0.26 -13.74
N VAL A 138 -5.57 0.28 -12.56
CA VAL A 138 -5.78 1.53 -11.78
C VAL A 138 -4.66 1.75 -10.78
N PHE A 139 -4.36 0.76 -9.94
CA PHE A 139 -3.41 0.92 -8.83
C PHE A 139 -2.00 1.37 -9.27
N PRO A 140 -1.44 0.86 -10.39
CA PRO A 140 -0.11 1.28 -10.83
C PRO A 140 -0.06 2.74 -11.27
N LYS A 141 -1.18 3.34 -11.69
CA LYS A 141 -1.26 4.75 -12.11
C LYS A 141 -1.49 5.71 -10.94
N MET A 142 -1.82 5.21 -9.76
CA MET A 142 -2.02 6.03 -8.58
C MET A 142 -0.68 6.47 -8.00
N ARG A 143 -0.54 7.78 -7.75
CA ARG A 143 0.60 8.33 -7.00
C ARG A 143 0.69 7.60 -5.67
N ALA A 144 1.84 7.03 -5.34
CA ALA A 144 1.97 6.17 -4.17
C ALA A 144 2.00 6.92 -2.82
N ASP A 145 1.12 7.90 -2.58
CA ASP A 145 0.99 8.65 -1.33
C ASP A 145 0.02 7.98 -0.33
N ASN A 146 -0.12 8.57 0.87
CA ASN A 146 -1.05 8.07 1.89
C ASN A 146 -2.50 7.98 1.38
N VAL A 147 -2.95 8.95 0.58
CA VAL A 147 -4.28 8.91 -0.05
C VAL A 147 -4.43 7.64 -0.89
N SER A 148 -3.45 7.31 -1.72
CA SER A 148 -3.55 6.08 -2.52
C SER A 148 -3.38 4.82 -1.68
N PHE A 149 -2.62 4.87 -0.58
CA PHE A 149 -2.55 3.74 0.36
C PHE A 149 -3.93 3.44 0.97
N VAL A 150 -4.59 4.46 1.52
CA VAL A 150 -5.93 4.35 2.11
C VAL A 150 -6.95 3.90 1.06
N ALA A 151 -6.92 4.48 -0.14
CA ALA A 151 -7.83 4.12 -1.22
C ALA A 151 -7.72 2.65 -1.63
N LYS A 152 -6.50 2.09 -1.67
CA LYS A 152 -6.28 0.70 -2.07
C LYS A 152 -6.46 -0.31 -0.92
N SER A 153 -6.38 0.15 0.33
CA SER A 153 -6.53 -0.70 1.53
C SER A 153 -7.98 -0.84 1.98
N ASP A 154 -8.82 0.16 1.71
CA ASP A 154 -10.23 0.12 2.10
C ASP A 154 -11.06 -0.77 1.15
N LYS A 155 -11.76 -1.75 1.73
CA LYS A 155 -12.55 -2.74 0.98
C LYS A 155 -13.71 -2.09 0.21
N LEU A 156 -14.40 -1.12 0.81
CA LEU A 156 -15.55 -0.46 0.21
C LEU A 156 -15.11 0.51 -0.90
N ILE A 157 -14.02 1.24 -0.71
CA ILE A 157 -13.44 2.09 -1.77
C ILE A 157 -12.99 1.22 -2.96
N CYS A 158 -12.36 0.06 -2.71
CA CYS A 158 -12.01 -0.90 -3.76
C CYS A 158 -13.26 -1.42 -4.51
N ALA A 159 -14.31 -1.79 -3.78
CA ALA A 159 -15.56 -2.26 -4.38
C ALA A 159 -16.24 -1.17 -5.24
N PHE A 160 -16.22 0.09 -4.77
CA PHE A 160 -16.66 1.25 -5.54
C PHE A 160 -15.87 1.39 -6.85
N GLY A 161 -14.53 1.35 -6.78
CA GLY A 161 -13.68 1.43 -7.98
C GLY A 161 -13.94 0.30 -8.98
N ALA A 162 -14.11 -0.93 -8.48
CA ALA A 162 -14.42 -2.10 -9.30
C ALA A 162 -15.79 -1.97 -10.00
N ARG A 163 -16.83 -1.54 -9.28
CA ARG A 163 -18.17 -1.30 -9.86
C ARG A 163 -18.10 -0.22 -10.94
N TYR A 164 -17.41 0.88 -10.67
CA TYR A 164 -17.25 1.97 -11.63
C TYR A 164 -16.58 1.53 -12.95
N LEU A 165 -15.53 0.70 -12.87
CA LEU A 165 -14.86 0.12 -14.04
C LEU A 165 -15.67 -0.92 -14.82
N LYS A 166 -16.67 -1.54 -14.18
CA LYS A 166 -17.57 -2.49 -14.82
C LYS A 166 -18.64 -1.75 -15.63
N THR A 167 -19.17 -0.66 -15.07
CA THR A 167 -20.11 0.22 -15.76
C THR A 167 -19.48 0.96 -16.93
N HIS A 168 -18.19 1.32 -16.84
CA HIS A 168 -17.52 2.13 -17.84
C HIS A 168 -16.26 1.44 -18.40
N LYS A 169 -16.34 0.96 -19.65
CA LYS A 169 -15.30 0.08 -20.24
C LYS A 169 -14.12 0.82 -20.88
N ASP A 170 -14.26 2.11 -21.21
CA ASP A 170 -13.23 2.84 -21.95
C ASP A 170 -11.96 3.12 -21.13
N LYS A 171 -10.83 3.23 -21.84
CA LYS A 171 -9.50 3.43 -21.22
C LYS A 171 -9.42 4.71 -20.38
N HIS A 172 -10.14 5.78 -20.74
CA HIS A 172 -10.08 7.04 -20.01
C HIS A 172 -10.70 6.92 -18.60
N PHE A 173 -11.66 6.00 -18.39
CA PHE A 173 -12.27 5.77 -17.09
C PHE A 173 -11.30 5.17 -16.06
N ILE A 174 -10.15 4.62 -16.47
CA ILE A 174 -9.10 4.20 -15.53
C ILE A 174 -8.62 5.41 -14.69
N ASN A 175 -8.41 6.56 -15.33
CA ASN A 175 -7.96 7.77 -14.65
C ASN A 175 -9.10 8.39 -13.81
N VAL A 176 -10.34 8.32 -14.31
CA VAL A 176 -11.53 8.79 -13.57
C VAL A 176 -11.76 7.94 -12.32
N THR A 177 -11.63 6.62 -12.42
CA THR A 177 -11.72 5.68 -11.30
C THR A 177 -10.67 6.03 -10.25
N SER A 178 -9.40 6.19 -10.67
CA SER A 178 -8.31 6.62 -9.78
C SER A 178 -8.65 7.92 -9.04
N ARG A 179 -9.18 8.93 -9.75
CA ARG A 179 -9.59 10.20 -9.14
C ARG A 179 -10.68 10.00 -8.09
N LYS A 180 -11.77 9.30 -8.42
CA LYS A 180 -12.90 9.07 -7.51
C LYS A 180 -12.53 8.25 -6.27
N MET A 181 -11.72 7.21 -6.45
CA MET A 181 -11.21 6.43 -5.31
C MET A 181 -10.36 7.29 -4.37
N ARG A 182 -9.55 8.20 -4.92
CA ARG A 182 -8.72 9.12 -4.12
C ARG A 182 -9.56 10.23 -3.46
N GLU A 183 -10.67 10.67 -4.07
CA GLU A 183 -11.63 11.57 -3.44
C GLU A 183 -12.27 10.93 -2.19
N LEU A 184 -12.75 9.69 -2.30
CA LEU A 184 -13.27 8.91 -1.16
C LEU A 184 -12.21 8.68 -0.08
N SER A 185 -10.97 8.42 -0.47
CA SER A 185 -9.89 8.26 0.50
C SER A 185 -9.55 9.55 1.25
N ARG A 186 -9.55 10.71 0.58
CA ARG A 186 -9.37 12.01 1.25
C ARG A 186 -10.48 12.25 2.27
N PHE A 187 -11.71 11.96 1.88
CA PHE A 187 -12.85 12.01 2.79
C PHE A 187 -12.63 11.11 4.02
N LEU A 188 -12.25 9.84 3.83
CA LEU A 188 -11.98 8.93 4.94
C LEU A 188 -10.83 9.40 5.85
N ILE A 189 -9.79 10.02 5.28
CA ILE A 189 -8.72 10.64 6.07
C ILE A 189 -9.27 11.78 6.94
N ARG A 190 -10.14 12.65 6.40
CA ARG A 190 -10.79 13.70 7.18
C ARG A 190 -11.73 13.17 8.25
N MET A 191 -12.47 12.10 7.94
CA MET A 191 -13.31 11.42 8.92
C MET A 191 -12.50 10.94 10.11
N ARG A 192 -11.32 10.34 9.88
CA ARG A 192 -10.41 9.89 10.94
C ARG A 192 -9.81 11.02 11.78
N GLU A 193 -9.64 12.21 11.19
CA GLU A 193 -9.20 13.40 11.94
C GLU A 193 -10.30 13.90 12.90
N ILE A 194 -11.58 13.69 12.57
CA ILE A 194 -12.72 14.14 13.39
C ILE A 194 -13.13 13.05 14.39
N LYS A 195 -13.14 11.79 13.96
CA LYS A 195 -13.54 10.60 14.70
C LYS A 195 -12.46 9.51 14.56
N PRO A 196 -11.46 9.49 15.47
CA PRO A 196 -10.34 8.55 15.41
C PRO A 196 -10.74 7.06 15.47
N GLU A 197 -11.92 6.75 15.99
CA GLU A 197 -12.50 5.40 16.04
C GLU A 197 -12.85 4.81 14.66
N ILE A 198 -12.95 5.66 13.63
CA ILE A 198 -13.32 5.25 12.28
C ILE A 198 -12.16 4.53 11.59
N THR A 199 -12.32 3.22 11.38
CA THR A 199 -11.27 2.41 10.75
C THR A 199 -11.42 2.31 9.22
N ASN A 200 -12.62 2.43 8.67
CA ASN A 200 -12.89 2.20 7.25
C ASN A 200 -14.10 3.00 6.74
N LEU A 201 -14.25 3.12 5.43
CA LEU A 201 -15.34 3.89 4.83
C LEU A 201 -16.72 3.34 5.19
N PHE A 202 -16.86 2.02 5.34
CA PHE A 202 -18.13 1.39 5.71
C PHE A 202 -18.61 1.89 7.09
N SER A 203 -17.71 2.03 8.07
CA SER A 203 -18.06 2.58 9.40
C SER A 203 -18.54 4.03 9.36
N CYS A 204 -18.07 4.84 8.40
CA CYS A 204 -18.55 6.21 8.21
C CYS A 204 -20.02 6.30 7.77
N LEU A 205 -20.57 5.23 7.18
CA LEU A 205 -21.92 5.24 6.63
C LEU A 205 -23.01 5.02 7.70
N HIS A 206 -22.62 4.81 8.96
CA HIS A 206 -23.58 4.71 10.04
C HIS A 206 -24.26 6.07 10.29
N PRO A 207 -25.60 6.15 10.39
CA PRO A 207 -26.33 7.42 10.51
C PRO A 207 -25.87 8.30 11.68
N MET A 208 -25.40 7.69 12.76
CA MET A 208 -24.83 8.41 13.93
C MET A 208 -23.65 9.32 13.60
N TYR A 209 -22.97 9.11 12.47
CA TYR A 209 -21.83 9.92 12.03
C TYR A 209 -22.22 10.96 10.98
N PHE A 210 -23.50 11.16 10.67
CA PHE A 210 -23.94 12.06 9.60
C PHE A 210 -23.36 13.48 9.73
N ASP A 211 -23.39 14.07 10.94
CA ASP A 211 -22.82 15.40 11.16
C ASP A 211 -21.30 15.42 10.94
N ALA A 212 -20.60 14.37 11.37
CA ALA A 212 -19.17 14.21 11.14
C ALA A 212 -18.87 14.04 9.64
N VAL A 213 -19.73 13.35 8.88
CA VAL A 213 -19.65 13.24 7.41
C VAL A 213 -19.75 14.62 6.78
N VAL A 214 -20.77 15.41 7.14
CA VAL A 214 -20.93 16.77 6.60
C VAL A 214 -19.72 17.64 6.95
N GLN A 215 -19.22 17.57 8.19
CA GLN A 215 -18.04 18.29 8.63
C GLN A 215 -16.78 17.88 7.85
N ALA A 216 -16.57 16.58 7.61
CA ALA A 216 -15.44 16.07 6.84
C ALA A 216 -15.48 16.56 5.38
N VAL A 217 -16.66 16.56 4.76
CA VAL A 217 -16.84 17.08 3.40
C VAL A 217 -16.55 18.57 3.35
N LYS A 218 -17.09 19.36 4.29
CA LYS A 218 -16.79 20.80 4.39
C LYS A 218 -15.30 21.07 4.56
N LYS A 219 -14.63 20.29 5.41
CA LYS A 219 -13.19 20.42 5.67
C LYS A 219 -12.35 20.15 4.42
N GLU A 220 -12.64 19.09 3.68
CA GLU A 220 -11.88 18.76 2.46
C GLU A 220 -12.23 19.68 1.28
N ALA A 221 -13.49 20.15 1.20
CA ALA A 221 -13.93 21.10 0.19
C ALA A 221 -13.46 22.55 0.47
N VAL A 222 -12.79 22.77 1.61
CA VAL A 222 -12.35 24.07 2.13
C VAL A 222 -13.51 25.06 2.13
N PHE A 223 -14.54 24.74 2.90
CA PHE A 223 -15.68 25.61 3.16
C PHE A 223 -15.26 26.81 3.99
N ASP A 224 -15.65 27.99 3.54
CA ASP A 224 -15.44 29.26 4.21
C ASP A 224 -16.74 29.65 4.94
N VAL A 225 -16.64 29.83 6.25
CA VAL A 225 -17.82 30.08 7.11
C VAL A 225 -18.34 31.51 6.93
N ASP A 226 -17.46 32.47 6.66
CA ASP A 226 -17.81 33.88 6.58
C ASP A 226 -18.51 34.22 5.25
N THR A 227 -18.09 33.56 4.17
CA THR A 227 -18.65 33.76 2.82
C THR A 227 -19.67 32.69 2.41
N GLU A 228 -19.85 31.66 3.23
CA GLU A 228 -20.66 30.46 2.94
C GLU A 228 -20.32 29.77 1.60
N THR A 229 -19.07 29.89 1.15
CA THR A 229 -18.63 29.35 -0.14
C THR A 229 -17.66 28.18 0.00
N PHE A 230 -17.60 27.33 -1.03
CA PHE A 230 -16.62 26.25 -1.13
C PHE A 230 -15.52 26.65 -2.12
N LYS A 231 -14.25 26.48 -1.75
CA LYS A 231 -13.15 26.61 -2.74
C LYS A 231 -13.10 25.43 -3.71
N ALA A 232 -13.61 24.26 -3.30
CA ALA A 232 -13.75 23.08 -4.14
C ALA A 232 -15.21 22.58 -4.21
N PRO A 233 -16.13 23.34 -4.84
CA PRO A 233 -17.57 23.00 -4.86
C PRO A 233 -17.84 21.68 -5.59
N THR A 234 -17.09 21.39 -6.66
CA THR A 234 -17.18 20.14 -7.41
C THR A 234 -16.86 18.92 -6.54
N TYR A 235 -15.97 19.05 -5.55
CA TYR A 235 -15.67 17.97 -4.62
C TYR A 235 -16.88 17.65 -3.74
N ALA A 236 -17.47 18.69 -3.13
CA ALA A 236 -18.65 18.53 -2.27
C ALA A 236 -19.82 17.88 -3.03
N MET A 237 -20.11 18.36 -4.24
CA MET A 237 -21.16 17.79 -5.10
C MET A 237 -20.88 16.33 -5.48
N ASN A 238 -19.66 16.02 -5.91
CA ASN A 238 -19.28 14.66 -6.28
C ASN A 238 -19.31 13.68 -5.09
N MET A 239 -19.02 14.18 -3.89
CA MET A 239 -18.95 13.34 -2.70
C MET A 239 -20.33 12.79 -2.31
N ALA A 240 -21.38 13.60 -2.36
CA ALA A 240 -22.74 13.14 -2.07
C ALA A 240 -23.14 11.94 -2.96
N THR A 241 -22.95 12.08 -4.27
CA THR A 241 -23.22 10.99 -5.24
C THR A 241 -22.33 9.77 -4.99
N SER A 242 -21.05 9.98 -4.68
CA SER A 242 -20.11 8.87 -4.46
C SER A 242 -20.43 8.10 -3.18
N LEU A 243 -20.81 8.79 -2.10
CA LEU A 243 -21.24 8.18 -0.84
C LEU A 243 -22.54 7.40 -1.02
N LYS A 244 -23.52 7.93 -1.77
CA LYS A 244 -24.75 7.20 -2.11
C LYS A 244 -24.44 5.86 -2.79
N HIS A 245 -23.58 5.87 -3.81
CA HIS A 245 -23.14 4.63 -4.45
C HIS A 245 -22.39 3.70 -3.49
N CYS A 246 -21.63 4.24 -2.54
CA CYS A 246 -20.97 3.43 -1.51
C CYS A 246 -22.01 2.77 -0.59
N CYS A 247 -23.10 3.45 -0.21
CA CYS A 247 -24.21 2.85 0.53
C CYS A 247 -24.85 1.69 -0.25
N ASP A 248 -25.15 1.88 -1.54
CA ASP A 248 -25.72 0.82 -2.37
C ASP A 248 -24.80 -0.41 -2.45
N ILE A 249 -23.49 -0.18 -2.58
CA ILE A 249 -22.50 -1.26 -2.59
C ILE A 249 -22.39 -1.94 -1.22
N ALA A 250 -22.40 -1.16 -0.14
CA ALA A 250 -22.36 -1.67 1.23
C ALA A 250 -23.55 -2.58 1.52
N LEU A 251 -24.76 -2.20 1.11
CA LEU A 251 -25.96 -3.04 1.23
C LEU A 251 -25.82 -4.36 0.46
N LEU A 252 -25.32 -4.31 -0.78
CA LEU A 252 -25.07 -5.52 -1.57
C LEU A 252 -23.99 -6.42 -0.96
N MET A 253 -22.97 -5.84 -0.31
CA MET A 253 -21.95 -6.61 0.40
C MET A 253 -22.53 -7.32 1.62
N LEU A 254 -23.39 -6.66 2.40
CA LEU A 254 -24.08 -7.27 3.54
C LEU A 254 -24.98 -8.43 3.11
N ALA A 255 -25.78 -8.24 2.07
CA ALA A 255 -26.69 -9.27 1.56
C ALA A 255 -25.95 -10.55 1.12
N LYS A 256 -24.72 -10.43 0.59
CA LYS A 256 -23.90 -11.58 0.16
C LYS A 256 -23.20 -12.33 1.30
N HIS A 257 -23.15 -11.78 2.50
CA HIS A 257 -22.55 -12.46 3.65
C HIS A 257 -23.60 -13.20 4.50
N GLN A 258 -24.89 -13.03 4.20
CA GLN A 258 -26.01 -13.64 4.92
C GLN A 258 -26.62 -14.85 4.20
N GLY A 259 -26.13 -15.22 3.02
CA GLY A 259 -26.53 -16.42 2.25
C GLY A 259 -25.32 -17.24 1.87
#